data_AF-A0A6J4VDW5-F1
#
_entry.id   AF-A0A6J4VDW5-F1
#
_cell.length_a   1.000
_cell.length_b   1.000
_cell.length_c   1.000
_cell.angle_alpha   90.00
_cell.angle_beta   90.00
_cell.angle_gamma   90.00
#
_symmetry.space_group_name_H-M   'P 1'
#
loop_
_entity.id
_entity.type
_entity.pdbx_description
1 polymer ?
#
loop_
_entity_poly.entity_id
_entity_poly.type
_entity_poly.pdbx_seq_one_letter_code
_entity_poly.pdbx_strand_id
1 'polypeptide(L)'
;MTPDELSQQYKVGERDFQDAQLNQAELSHANLARADLSHAYLNHADLRHADLSDTDLSHAYLSQADLTGANLSEANLTGANLSWAELPDANLSETDLTDTKRRGAAMPNDITDE
;
A
#
# COMPACT_ATOMS: atom_id res chain seq x y z
N MET A 1 4.58 6.33 -13.73
CA MET A 1 5.69 7.19 -13.22
C MET A 1 6.75 6.27 -12.66
N THR A 2 7.99 6.74 -12.51
CA THR A 2 9.05 5.96 -11.84
C THR A 2 9.00 6.16 -10.32
N PRO A 3 9.57 5.24 -9.52
CA PRO A 3 9.73 5.44 -8.07
C PRO A 3 10.49 6.73 -7.73
N ASP A 4 11.51 7.07 -8.52
CA ASP A 4 12.28 8.29 -8.34
C ASP A 4 11.43 9.54 -8.58
N GLU A 5 10.65 9.57 -9.67
CA GLU A 5 9.72 10.67 -9.96
C GLU A 5 8.72 10.87 -8.82
N LEU A 6 8.15 9.77 -8.32
CA LEU A 6 7.23 9.78 -7.17
C LEU A 6 7.92 10.34 -5.93
N SER A 7 9.13 9.88 -5.61
CA SER A 7 9.90 10.38 -4.47
C SER A 7 10.19 11.88 -4.58
N GLN A 8 10.53 12.37 -5.78
CA GLN A 8 10.81 13.80 -6.00
C GLN A 8 9.54 14.65 -5.88
N GLN A 9 8.42 14.19 -6.44
CA GLN A 9 7.13 14.88 -6.33
C GLN A 9 6.66 14.92 -4.87
N TYR A 10 6.76 13.79 -4.15
CA TYR A 10 6.39 13.73 -2.74
C TYR A 10 7.21 14.71 -1.88
N LYS A 11 8.52 14.84 -2.15
CA LYS A 11 9.43 15.77 -1.46
C LYS A 11 9.06 17.24 -1.65
N VAL A 12 8.48 17.60 -2.80
CA VAL A 12 8.01 18.98 -3.05
C VAL A 12 6.59 19.23 -2.56
N GLY A 13 5.96 18.25 -1.90
CA GLY A 13 4.65 18.37 -1.28
C GLY A 13 3.49 17.83 -2.11
N GLU A 14 3.75 17.21 -3.26
CA GLU A 14 2.70 16.51 -4.02
C GLU A 14 2.18 15.34 -3.18
N ARG A 15 0.87 15.15 -3.19
CA ARG A 15 0.18 14.04 -2.51
C ARG A 15 -0.77 13.33 -3.44
N ASP A 16 -1.14 13.91 -4.58
CA ASP A 16 -2.00 13.28 -5.56
C ASP A 16 -1.17 12.36 -6.49
N PHE A 17 -1.31 11.05 -6.26
CA PHE A 17 -0.72 9.99 -7.07
C PHE A 17 -1.82 9.00 -7.50
N GLN A 18 -3.06 9.47 -7.66
CA GLN A 18 -4.17 8.67 -8.16
C GLN A 18 -3.82 8.02 -9.50
N ASP A 19 -4.31 6.79 -9.70
CA ASP A 19 -4.09 6.01 -10.94
C ASP A 19 -2.60 5.78 -11.31
N ALA A 20 -1.66 6.06 -10.41
CA ALA A 20 -0.24 5.98 -10.70
C ALA A 20 0.16 4.57 -11.17
N GLN A 21 0.90 4.52 -12.27
CA GLN A 21 1.44 3.29 -12.84
C GLN A 21 2.76 2.94 -12.13
N LEU A 22 2.69 2.06 -11.12
CA LEU A 22 3.78 1.68 -10.21
C LEU A 22 3.90 0.14 -10.05
N ASN A 23 3.43 -0.64 -11.02
CA ASN A 23 3.60 -2.09 -10.98
C ASN A 23 5.11 -2.41 -10.94
N GLN A 24 5.52 -3.35 -10.09
CA GLN A 24 6.93 -3.72 -9.88
C GLN A 24 7.83 -2.55 -9.41
N ALA A 25 7.23 -1.48 -8.87
CA ALA A 25 7.99 -0.36 -8.34
C ALA A 25 8.81 -0.79 -7.10
N GLU A 26 10.07 -0.36 -7.07
CA GLU A 26 10.96 -0.49 -5.92
C GLU A 26 10.71 0.69 -4.96
N LEU A 27 9.81 0.51 -3.99
CA LEU A 27 9.35 1.52 -3.03
C LEU A 27 9.62 1.10 -1.58
N SER A 28 10.55 0.17 -1.36
CA SER A 28 10.95 -0.22 0.00
C SER A 28 11.46 1.00 0.77
N HIS A 29 11.04 1.11 2.04
CA HIS A 29 11.32 2.25 2.91
C HIS A 29 10.83 3.63 2.40
N ALA A 30 9.99 3.68 1.37
CA ALA A 30 9.44 4.95 0.89
C ALA A 30 8.57 5.61 1.97
N ASN A 31 8.66 6.93 2.09
CA ASN A 31 7.67 7.71 2.83
C ASN A 31 6.59 8.16 1.84
N LEU A 32 5.39 7.62 2.04
CA LEU A 32 4.19 7.90 1.26
C LEU A 32 3.01 8.25 2.17
N ALA A 33 3.28 8.57 3.44
CA ALA A 33 2.25 8.90 4.40
C ALA A 33 1.35 10.03 3.89
N ARG A 34 0.04 9.87 4.04
CA ARG A 34 -0.97 10.86 3.64
C ARG A 34 -1.01 11.14 2.14
N ALA A 35 -0.42 10.26 1.31
CA ALA A 35 -0.58 10.32 -0.13
C ALA A 35 -1.95 9.76 -0.54
N ASP A 36 -2.46 10.26 -1.66
CA ASP A 36 -3.55 9.66 -2.38
C ASP A 36 -2.97 8.74 -3.46
N LEU A 37 -3.06 7.44 -3.22
CA LEU A 37 -2.72 6.36 -4.14
C LEU A 37 -3.99 5.57 -4.52
N SER A 38 -5.17 6.20 -4.43
CA SER A 38 -6.41 5.54 -4.81
C SER A 38 -6.34 5.16 -6.30
N HIS A 39 -6.88 3.97 -6.61
CA HIS A 39 -6.81 3.36 -7.93
C HIS A 39 -5.40 3.10 -8.50
N ALA A 40 -4.32 3.30 -7.73
CA ALA A 40 -2.95 3.10 -8.20
C ALA A 40 -2.67 1.62 -8.54
N TYR A 41 -1.79 1.41 -9.52
CA TYR A 41 -1.37 0.11 -9.97
C TYR A 41 -0.05 -0.25 -9.32
N LEU A 42 -0.08 -1.10 -8.30
CA LEU A 42 1.05 -1.48 -7.43
C LEU A 42 1.26 -3.00 -7.42
N ASN A 43 0.80 -3.72 -8.45
CA ASN A 43 0.96 -5.17 -8.50
C ASN A 43 2.45 -5.51 -8.53
N HIS A 44 2.87 -6.47 -7.70
CA HIS A 44 4.27 -6.85 -7.51
C HIS A 44 5.21 -5.74 -7.02
N ALA A 45 4.69 -4.62 -6.50
CA ALA A 45 5.55 -3.58 -5.94
C ALA A 45 6.26 -4.07 -4.67
N ASP A 46 7.51 -3.66 -4.49
CA ASP A 46 8.22 -3.78 -3.23
C ASP A 46 7.88 -2.56 -2.37
N LEU A 47 7.05 -2.74 -1.35
CA LEU A 47 6.63 -1.73 -0.39
C LEU A 47 7.10 -2.08 1.04
N ARG A 48 8.10 -2.95 1.16
CA ARG A 48 8.61 -3.38 2.46
C ARG A 48 9.05 -2.20 3.29
N HIS A 49 8.60 -2.15 4.54
CA HIS A 49 8.91 -1.08 5.48
C HIS A 49 8.56 0.34 4.99
N ALA A 50 7.71 0.49 3.98
CA ALA A 50 7.22 1.79 3.55
C ALA A 50 6.31 2.40 4.64
N ASP A 51 6.36 3.72 4.78
CA ASP A 51 5.40 4.46 5.60
C ASP A 51 4.22 4.85 4.71
N LEU A 52 3.12 4.11 4.86
CA LEU A 52 1.83 4.28 4.18
C LEU A 52 0.75 4.68 5.19
N SER A 53 1.13 5.30 6.31
CA SER A 53 0.16 5.76 7.32
C SER A 53 -0.77 6.84 6.75
N ASP A 54 -2.06 6.78 7.11
CA ASP A 54 -3.10 7.73 6.66
C ASP A 54 -3.15 7.90 5.12
N THR A 55 -2.72 6.87 4.38
CA THR A 55 -2.68 6.87 2.90
C THR A 55 -3.99 6.38 2.34
N ASP A 56 -4.49 7.03 1.29
CA ASP A 56 -5.63 6.49 0.54
C ASP A 56 -5.12 5.47 -0.49
N LEU A 57 -5.40 4.19 -0.25
CA LEU A 57 -5.16 3.07 -1.15
C LEU A 57 -6.48 2.45 -1.62
N SER A 58 -7.59 3.19 -1.52
CA SER A 58 -8.89 2.69 -1.94
C SER A 58 -8.87 2.27 -3.41
N HIS A 59 -9.43 1.11 -3.68
CA HIS A 59 -9.45 0.49 -5.01
C HIS A 59 -8.07 0.27 -5.66
N ALA A 60 -6.96 0.39 -4.92
CA ALA A 60 -5.62 0.14 -5.45
C ALA A 60 -5.41 -1.34 -5.80
N TYR A 61 -4.57 -1.58 -6.81
CA TYR A 61 -4.21 -2.91 -7.27
C TYR A 61 -2.86 -3.33 -6.66
N LEU A 62 -2.89 -4.08 -5.58
CA LEU A 62 -1.73 -4.53 -4.79
C LEU A 62 -1.51 -6.04 -4.89
N SER A 63 -1.96 -6.69 -5.96
CA SER A 63 -1.82 -8.14 -6.09
C SER A 63 -0.35 -8.52 -6.09
N GLN A 64 0.04 -9.49 -5.25
CA GLN A 64 1.42 -9.97 -5.12
C GLN A 64 2.44 -8.87 -4.71
N ALA A 65 2.00 -7.75 -4.15
CA ALA A 65 2.90 -6.76 -3.56
C ALA A 65 3.51 -7.28 -2.25
N ASP A 66 4.74 -6.86 -1.95
CA ASP A 66 5.40 -7.13 -0.68
C ASP A 66 5.28 -5.91 0.23
N LEU A 67 4.43 -6.01 1.24
CA LEU A 67 4.16 -5.00 2.28
C LEU A 67 4.76 -5.44 3.63
N THR A 68 5.74 -6.35 3.64
CA THR A 68 6.35 -6.84 4.88
C THR A 68 6.86 -5.68 5.73
N GLY A 69 6.38 -5.58 6.97
CA GLY A 69 6.74 -4.54 7.91
C GLY A 69 6.33 -3.11 7.51
N ALA A 70 5.46 -2.94 6.52
CA ALA A 70 4.95 -1.63 6.12
C ALA A 70 4.05 -1.03 7.22
N ASN A 71 4.08 0.30 7.36
CA ASN A 71 3.16 1.00 8.25
C ASN A 71 1.91 1.39 7.47
N LEU A 72 0.79 0.71 7.70
CA LEU A 72 -0.52 0.97 7.08
C LEU A 72 -1.53 1.54 8.08
N SER A 73 -1.05 2.08 9.22
CA SER A 73 -1.94 2.61 10.25
C SER A 73 -2.85 3.70 9.70
N GLU A 74 -4.13 3.65 10.01
CA GLU A 74 -5.15 4.61 9.53
C GLU A 74 -5.30 4.66 8.00
N ALA A 75 -4.66 3.76 7.24
CA ALA A 75 -4.77 3.75 5.78
C ALA A 75 -6.16 3.28 5.33
N ASN A 76 -6.63 3.82 4.21
CA ASN A 76 -7.86 3.36 3.56
C ASN A 76 -7.53 2.32 2.49
N LEU A 77 -7.88 1.05 2.71
CA LEU A 77 -7.72 -0.03 1.71
C LEU A 77 -9.08 -0.48 1.15
N THR A 78 -10.12 0.34 1.28
CA THR A 78 -11.48 -0.03 0.85
C THR A 78 -11.50 -0.50 -0.59
N GLY A 79 -11.99 -1.72 -0.83
CA GLY A 79 -12.09 -2.31 -2.16
C GLY A 79 -10.74 -2.60 -2.87
N ALA A 80 -9.61 -2.47 -2.17
CA ALA A 80 -8.30 -2.76 -2.74
C ALA A 80 -8.13 -4.25 -3.03
N ASN A 81 -7.20 -4.58 -3.94
CA ASN A 81 -6.87 -5.95 -4.26
C ASN A 81 -5.50 -6.34 -3.69
N LEU A 82 -5.48 -7.01 -2.53
CA LEU A 82 -4.31 -7.58 -1.88
C LEU A 82 -4.15 -9.09 -2.17
N SER A 83 -4.77 -9.63 -3.23
CA SER A 83 -4.67 -11.06 -3.52
C SER A 83 -3.20 -11.49 -3.61
N TRP A 84 -2.82 -12.50 -2.84
CA TRP A 84 -1.43 -13.01 -2.75
C TRP A 84 -0.37 -11.99 -2.32
N ALA A 85 -0.76 -10.86 -1.72
CA ALA A 85 0.19 -9.91 -1.15
C ALA A 85 0.83 -10.47 0.14
N GLU A 86 2.05 -10.05 0.44
CA GLU A 86 2.75 -10.39 1.67
C GLU A 86 2.64 -9.22 2.64
N LEU A 87 2.02 -9.40 3.80
CA LEU A 87 1.91 -8.38 4.86
C LEU A 87 2.47 -8.83 6.23
N PRO A 88 3.41 -9.79 6.38
CA PRO A 88 3.92 -10.13 7.70
C PRO A 88 4.52 -8.89 8.38
N ASP A 89 4.26 -8.73 9.67
CA ASP A 89 4.69 -7.59 10.50
C ASP A 89 4.18 -6.21 10.05
N ALA A 90 3.27 -6.11 9.07
CA ALA A 90 2.68 -4.83 8.69
C ALA A 90 1.75 -4.31 9.80
N ASN A 91 1.82 -3.01 10.08
CA ASN A 91 0.95 -2.36 11.05
C ASN A 91 -0.40 -2.03 10.40
N LEU A 92 -1.44 -2.78 10.76
CA LEU A 92 -2.82 -2.57 10.28
C LEU A 92 -3.73 -1.88 11.30
N SER A 93 -3.17 -1.16 12.28
CA SER A 93 -3.96 -0.45 13.29
C SER A 93 -4.87 0.59 12.63
N GLU A 94 -6.18 0.52 12.89
CA GLU A 94 -7.17 1.47 12.36
C GLU A 94 -7.25 1.52 10.82
N THR A 95 -6.68 0.54 10.11
CA THR A 95 -6.79 0.43 8.65
C THR A 95 -8.20 0.04 8.25
N ASP A 96 -8.80 0.75 7.28
CA ASP A 96 -10.09 0.34 6.70
C ASP A 96 -9.88 -0.75 5.66
N LEU A 97 -10.45 -1.93 5.93
CA LEU A 97 -10.31 -3.13 5.11
C LEU A 97 -11.62 -3.55 4.47
N THR A 98 -12.64 -2.69 4.51
CA THR A 98 -13.96 -2.94 3.92
C THR A 98 -13.83 -3.36 2.44
N ASP A 99 -14.51 -4.43 2.05
CA ASP A 99 -14.52 -4.97 0.68
C ASP A 99 -13.13 -5.31 0.08
N THR A 100 -12.08 -5.41 0.90
CA THR A 100 -10.73 -5.72 0.41
C THR A 100 -10.63 -7.18 -0.05
N LYS A 101 -10.06 -7.41 -1.24
CA LYS A 101 -9.79 -8.77 -1.72
C LYS A 101 -8.46 -9.26 -1.16
N ARG A 102 -8.49 -10.29 -0.31
CA ARG A 102 -7.30 -10.80 0.41
C ARG A 102 -7.02 -12.29 0.19
N ARG A 103 -7.56 -12.86 -0.89
CA ARG A 103 -7.37 -14.29 -1.19
C ARG A 103 -5.88 -14.60 -1.31
N GLY A 104 -5.41 -15.50 -0.44
CA GLY A 104 -4.01 -15.95 -0.44
C GLY A 104 -3.01 -14.91 0.08
N ALA A 105 -3.47 -13.77 0.61
CA ALA A 105 -2.59 -12.81 1.25
C ALA A 105 -2.00 -13.40 2.55
N ALA A 106 -0.71 -13.16 2.80
CA ALA A 106 -0.08 -13.50 4.07
C ALA A 106 -0.29 -12.36 5.06
N MET A 107 -1.36 -12.44 5.85
CA MET A 107 -1.77 -11.41 6.81
C MET A 107 -0.81 -11.31 8.02
N PRO A 108 -0.67 -10.14 8.67
CA PRO A 108 0.05 -10.03 9.92
C PRO A 108 -0.62 -10.88 11.01
N ASN A 109 0.18 -11.40 11.95
CA ASN A 109 -0.27 -12.31 13.01
C ASN A 109 -1.38 -11.75 13.92
N ASP A 110 -1.53 -10.43 13.99
CA ASP A 110 -2.47 -9.74 14.88
C ASP A 110 -3.86 -9.53 14.27
N ILE A 111 -4.07 -9.89 13.00
CA ILE A 111 -5.37 -9.83 12.33
C ILE A 111 -5.83 -11.29 12.15
N THR A 112 -6.49 -11.84 13.16
CA THR A 112 -7.19 -13.12 13.01
C THR A 112 -8.52 -12.88 12.31
N ASP A 113 -8.71 -13.51 11.14
CA ASP A 113 -10.02 -13.61 10.49
C ASP A 113 -11.04 -14.17 11.51
N GLU A 114 -12.02 -13.36 11.92
CA GLU A 114 -13.26 -13.85 12.59
C GLU A 114 -14.23 -14.43 11.55
#